data_AF-A0A5S5C9G7-F1
#
_entry.id   AF-A0A5S5C9G7-F1
#
_cell.length_a   1.000
_cell.length_b   1.000
_cell.length_c   1.000
_cell.angle_alpha   90.00
_cell.angle_beta   90.00
_cell.angle_gamma   90.00
#
_symmetry.space_group_name_H-M   'P 1'
#
loop_
_entity.id
_entity.type
_entity.pdbx_description
1 polymer ?
#
loop_
_entity_poly.entity_id
_entity_poly.type
_entity_poly.pdbx_seq_one_letter_code
_entity_poly.pdbx_strand_id
1 'polypeptide(L)'
;MDIKEKERIVRTNVLHIFKENFKVRKTDSEILDISPEKEFDKNFIKYYQSILDIFFIEQEHLGKITGKVKDTVKKVARLWQTNPHSYSPFEMQ
;
A
#
# COMPACT_ATOMS: atom_id res chain seq x y z
N MET A 1 -11.76 6.91 -10.88
CA MET A 1 -10.88 5.73 -11.00
C MET A 1 -11.57 4.53 -10.39
N ASP A 2 -11.75 3.46 -11.16
CA ASP A 2 -12.38 2.24 -10.66
C ASP A 2 -11.44 1.42 -9.76
N ILE A 3 -12.01 0.42 -9.08
CA ILE A 3 -11.27 -0.38 -8.10
C ILE A 3 -10.19 -1.26 -8.75
N LYS A 4 -10.36 -1.72 -10.00
CA LYS A 4 -9.37 -2.57 -10.68
C LYS A 4 -8.14 -1.74 -11.06
N GLU A 5 -8.36 -0.52 -11.56
CA GLU A 5 -7.29 0.44 -11.82
C GLU A 5 -6.53 0.77 -10.52
N LYS A 6 -7.25 1.05 -9.42
CA LYS A 6 -6.66 1.25 -8.10
C LYS A 6 -5.81 0.07 -7.67
N GLU A 7 -6.35 -1.15 -7.74
CA GLU A 7 -5.61 -2.36 -7.38
C GLU A 7 -4.35 -2.55 -8.22
N ARG A 8 -4.38 -2.24 -9.52
CA ARG A 8 -3.21 -2.32 -10.40
C ARG A 8 -2.12 -1.32 -9.99
N ILE A 9 -2.49 -0.07 -9.71
CA ILE A 9 -1.54 0.96 -9.26
C ILE A 9 -0.97 0.61 -7.89
N VAL A 10 -1.83 0.24 -6.95
CA VAL A 10 -1.43 -0.14 -5.60
C VAL A 10 -0.52 -1.36 -5.64
N ARG A 11 -0.86 -2.39 -6.41
CA ARG A 11 -0.02 -3.58 -6.57
C ARG A 11 1.39 -3.23 -7.02
N THR A 12 1.52 -2.42 -8.07
CA THR A 12 2.84 -2.04 -8.60
C THR A 12 3.67 -1.30 -7.56
N ASN A 13 3.09 -0.32 -6.86
CA ASN A 13 3.79 0.45 -5.83
C ASN A 13 4.15 -0.43 -4.62
N VAL A 14 3.22 -1.22 -4.10
CA VAL A 14 3.44 -2.10 -2.97
C VAL A 14 4.57 -3.11 -3.25
N LEU A 15 4.59 -3.70 -4.45
CA LEU A 15 5.67 -4.61 -4.86
C LEU A 15 7.03 -3.90 -4.95
N HIS A 16 7.06 -2.65 -5.44
CA HIS A 16 8.28 -1.86 -5.50
C HIS A 16 8.81 -1.56 -4.08
N ILE A 17 7.96 -1.02 -3.21
CA ILE A 17 8.28 -0.71 -1.80
C ILE A 17 8.78 -1.97 -1.09
N PHE A 18 8.15 -3.12 -1.34
CA PHE A 18 8.56 -4.40 -0.76
C PHE A 18 10.00 -4.76 -1.16
N LYS A 19 10.31 -4.67 -2.47
CA LYS A 19 11.65 -4.99 -2.98
C LYS A 19 12.71 -4.02 -2.45
N GLU A 20 12.39 -2.73 -2.33
CA GLU A 20 13.30 -1.73 -1.76
C GLU A 20 13.58 -1.97 -0.28
N ASN A 21 12.56 -2.31 0.51
CA ASN A 21 12.69 -2.52 1.94
C ASN A 21 13.43 -3.83 2.29
N PHE A 22 13.15 -4.92 1.57
CA PHE A 22 13.65 -6.25 1.93
C PHE A 22 14.76 -6.79 1.02
N LYS A 23 15.07 -6.11 -0.09
CA LYS A 23 16.12 -6.50 -1.05
C LYS A 23 16.05 -7.97 -1.48
N VAL A 24 14.83 -8.49 -1.67
CA VAL A 24 14.60 -9.91 -2.00
C VAL A 24 14.77 -10.20 -3.49
N ARG A 25 15.21 -11.42 -3.81
CA ARG A 25 15.22 -11.97 -5.18
C ARG A 25 14.00 -12.88 -5.42
N LYS A 26 12.81 -12.40 -5.08
CA LYS A 26 11.54 -13.12 -5.30
C LYS A 26 10.77 -12.48 -6.46
N THR A 27 10.03 -13.30 -7.19
CA THR A 27 9.11 -12.84 -8.24
C THR A 27 7.92 -12.10 -7.64
N ASP A 28 7.24 -11.28 -8.44
CA ASP A 28 6.06 -10.54 -8.00
C ASP A 28 4.96 -11.46 -7.45
N SER A 29 4.77 -12.61 -8.09
CA SER A 29 3.79 -13.62 -7.67
C SER A 29 4.16 -14.22 -6.32
N GLU A 30 5.43 -14.51 -6.07
CA GLU A 30 5.88 -15.02 -4.77
C GLU A 30 5.70 -13.96 -3.68
N ILE A 31 6.03 -12.69 -3.97
CA ILE A 31 5.89 -11.59 -3.01
C ILE A 31 4.43 -11.42 -2.56
N LEU A 32 3.47 -11.61 -3.45
CA LEU A 32 2.05 -11.45 -3.13
C LEU A 32 1.53 -12.41 -2.05
N ASP A 33 2.15 -13.59 -1.92
CA ASP A 33 1.76 -14.60 -0.93
C ASP A 33 2.57 -14.54 0.38
N ILE A 34 3.59 -13.68 0.44
CA ILE A 34 4.39 -13.42 1.64
C ILE A 34 3.56 -12.71 2.70
N SER A 35 3.78 -13.07 3.96
CA SER A 35 3.36 -12.30 5.13
C SER A 35 4.60 -11.61 5.72
N PRO A 36 4.84 -10.31 5.44
CA PRO A 36 6.04 -9.60 5.86
C PRO A 36 6.35 -9.76 7.35
N GLU A 37 5.32 -9.78 8.20
CA GLU A 37 5.39 -9.94 9.64
C GLU A 37 5.85 -11.33 10.12
N LYS A 38 5.74 -12.35 9.26
CA LYS A 38 6.17 -13.73 9.55
C LYS A 38 7.55 -14.06 9.01
N GLU A 39 7.92 -13.44 7.89
CA GLU A 39 9.16 -13.74 7.17
C GLU A 39 10.27 -12.74 7.44
N PHE A 40 9.92 -11.51 7.82
CA PHE A 40 10.88 -10.44 8.04
C PHE A 40 10.67 -9.87 9.44
N ASP A 41 11.78 -9.69 10.16
CA ASP A 41 11.82 -9.07 11.48
C ASP A 41 11.38 -7.59 11.43
N LYS A 42 11.73 -6.78 12.45
CA LYS A 42 11.38 -5.34 12.64
C LYS A 42 11.33 -4.41 11.39
N ASN A 43 11.92 -4.80 10.27
CA ASN A 43 11.81 -4.13 8.98
C ASN A 43 10.37 -4.11 8.39
N PHE A 44 9.47 -5.01 8.81
CA PHE A 44 8.10 -5.02 8.27
C PHE A 44 7.25 -3.79 8.65
N ILE A 45 7.51 -3.18 9.81
CA ILE A 45 6.76 -2.00 10.26
C ILE A 45 7.04 -0.82 9.30
N LYS A 46 8.32 -0.60 8.96
CA LYS A 46 8.72 0.46 8.02
C LYS A 46 8.07 0.26 6.65
N TYR A 47 8.04 -0.98 6.17
CA TYR A 47 7.36 -1.33 4.92
C TYR A 47 5.89 -0.90 4.91
N TYR A 48 5.12 -1.23 5.96
CA TYR A 48 3.70 -0.82 6.02
C TYR A 48 3.54 0.69 6.20
N GLN A 49 4.41 1.35 6.96
CA GLN A 49 4.40 2.81 7.11
C GLN A 49 4.64 3.51 5.77
N SER A 50 5.64 3.06 4.99
CA SER A 50 5.89 3.61 3.65
C SER A 50 4.69 3.47 2.72
N ILE A 51 3.92 2.37 2.83
CA ILE A 51 2.68 2.20 2.06
C ILE A 51 1.63 3.23 2.48
N LEU A 52 1.43 3.44 3.78
CA LEU A 52 0.48 4.43 4.27
C LEU A 52 0.85 5.85 3.81
N ASP A 53 2.13 6.21 3.89
CA ASP A 53 2.62 7.53 3.48
C ASP A 53 2.42 7.78 1.97
N ILE A 54 2.73 6.79 1.11
CA ILE A 54 2.59 6.91 -0.35
C ILE A 54 1.13 7.06 -0.77
N PHE A 55 0.20 6.38 -0.09
CA PHE A 55 -1.22 6.42 -0.42
C PHE A 55 -2.01 7.45 0.39
N PHE A 56 -1.33 8.27 1.22
CA PHE A 56 -1.94 9.24 2.13
C PHE A 56 -3.04 8.61 3.01
N ILE A 57 -2.78 7.41 3.53
CA ILE A 57 -3.68 6.69 4.43
C ILE A 57 -3.24 6.94 5.87
N GLU A 58 -4.20 7.18 6.76
CA GLU A 58 -3.89 7.44 8.18
C GLU A 58 -3.23 6.24 8.88
N GLN A 59 -2.31 6.53 9.81
CA GLN A 59 -1.54 5.53 10.56
C GLN A 59 -2.43 4.57 11.40
N GLU A 60 -3.64 4.98 11.75
CA GLU A 60 -4.63 4.11 12.42
C GLU A 60 -5.02 2.87 11.58
N HIS A 61 -4.80 2.91 10.26
CA HIS A 61 -5.07 1.79 9.37
C HIS A 61 -3.91 0.80 9.27
N LEU A 62 -2.77 1.04 9.93
CA LEU A 62 -1.59 0.15 9.88
C LEU A 62 -1.97 -1.29 10.22
N GLY A 63 -2.61 -1.52 11.36
CA GLY A 63 -3.05 -2.86 11.77
C GLY A 63 -4.13 -3.46 10.85
N LYS A 64 -4.86 -2.63 10.11
CA LYS A 64 -5.85 -3.09 9.13
C LYS A 64 -5.16 -3.61 7.89
N ILE A 65 -4.09 -2.97 7.41
CA ILE A 65 -3.37 -3.35 6.17
C ILE A 65 -2.33 -4.45 6.37
N THR A 66 -1.94 -4.78 7.60
CA THR A 66 -1.02 -5.90 7.89
C THR A 66 -1.59 -7.24 7.42
N GLY A 67 -0.68 -8.16 7.05
CA GLY A 67 -0.99 -9.49 6.53
C GLY A 67 -0.30 -9.73 5.18
N LYS A 68 -0.83 -10.70 4.42
CA LYS A 68 -0.27 -11.03 3.11
C LYS A 68 -0.23 -9.80 2.20
N VAL A 69 0.83 -9.69 1.40
CA VAL A 69 1.00 -8.55 0.48
C VAL A 69 -0.20 -8.40 -0.46
N LYS A 70 -0.77 -9.50 -0.98
CA LYS A 70 -1.98 -9.46 -1.81
C LYS A 70 -3.21 -8.87 -1.09
N ASP A 71 -3.34 -9.13 0.21
CA ASP A 71 -4.45 -8.60 0.99
C ASP A 71 -4.20 -7.13 1.36
N THR A 72 -2.94 -6.77 1.61
CA THR A 72 -2.48 -5.39 1.76
C THR A 72 -2.90 -4.56 0.56
N VAL A 73 -2.59 -5.03 -0.66
CA VAL A 73 -2.97 -4.36 -1.93
C VAL A 73 -4.47 -4.09 -1.99
N LYS A 74 -5.30 -5.11 -1.72
CA LYS A 74 -6.76 -4.98 -1.74
C LYS A 74 -7.27 -3.95 -0.73
N LYS A 75 -6.72 -3.99 0.48
CA LYS A 75 -7.14 -3.08 1.57
C LYS A 75 -6.70 -1.65 1.29
N VAL A 76 -5.46 -1.45 0.85
CA VAL A 76 -4.94 -0.14 0.44
C VAL A 76 -5.72 0.41 -0.73
N ALA A 77 -6.05 -0.39 -1.76
CA ALA A 77 -6.90 0.06 -2.87
C ALA A 77 -8.30 0.52 -2.44
N ARG A 78 -8.86 -0.09 -1.38
CA ARG A 78 -10.15 0.33 -0.80
C ARG A 78 -10.01 1.58 0.06
N LEU A 79 -8.95 1.67 0.85
CA LEU A 79 -8.67 2.80 1.74
C LEU A 79 -8.17 4.03 1.00
N TRP A 80 -7.58 3.83 -0.18
CA TRP A 80 -7.09 4.91 -1.03
C TRP A 80 -8.27 5.68 -1.60
N GLN A 81 -8.69 6.67 -0.83
CA GLN A 81 -9.62 7.69 -1.24
C GLN A 81 -8.88 8.62 -2.19
N THR A 82 -8.93 8.30 -3.48
CA THR A 82 -8.63 9.26 -4.54
C THR A 82 -9.65 10.38 -4.40
N ASN A 83 -9.30 11.44 -3.67
CA ASN A 83 -10.16 12.59 -3.45
C ASN A 83 -10.71 13.05 -4.80
N PRO A 84 -12.02 12.98 -5.07
CA PRO A 84 -12.60 13.65 -6.24
C PRO A 84 -12.62 15.17 -6.05
N HIS A 85 -12.35 15.67 -4.83
CA HIS A 85 -12.41 17.08 -4.45
C HIS A 85 -11.12 17.57 -3.79
N SER A 86 -10.04 17.70 -4.55
CA SER A 86 -8.94 18.58 -4.13
C SER A 86 -8.43 19.39 -5.30
N TYR A 87 -9.35 20.15 -5.89
CA TYR A 87 -9.11 21.43 -6.56
C TYR A 87 -10.48 22.06 -6.78
N SER A 88 -10.98 22.79 -5.78
CA SER A 88 -11.91 23.88 -6.04
C SER A 88 -11.10 25.17 -5.90
N PRO A 89 -10.62 25.78 -6.99
CA PRO A 89 -9.88 27.04 -6.91
C PRO A 89 -10.74 28.24 -6.45
N PHE A 90 -12.03 28.02 -6.17
CA PHE A 90 -13.03 29.08 -6.04
C PHE A 90 -13.66 29.22 -4.65
N GLU A 91 -13.17 28.56 -3.60
CA GLU A 91 -13.59 28.87 -2.21
C GLU A 91 -12.77 30.03 -1.61
N MET A 92 -12.61 31.10 -2.38
CA MET A 92 -12.38 32.44 -1.86
C MET A 92 -13.35 33.38 -2.58
N GLN A 93 -14.55 33.54 -2.03
CA GLN A 93 -15.33 34.78 -2.14
C GLN A 93 -16.40 34.84 -1.06
#